data_AF-A0A1M5WM47-F1
#
_entry.id   AF-A0A1M5WM47-F1
#
_cell.length_a   1.000
_cell.length_b   1.000
_cell.length_c   1.000
_cell.angle_alpha   90.00
_cell.angle_beta   90.00
_cell.angle_gamma   90.00
#
_symmetry.space_group_name_H-M   'P 1'
#
loop_
_entity.id
_entity.type
_entity.pdbx_description
1 polymer ?
#
loop_
_entity_poly.entity_id
_entity_poly.type
_entity_poly.pdbx_seq_one_letter_code
_entity_poly.pdbx_strand_id
1 'polypeptide(L)' 'MNELLNKPERYDSVLSNSPRTIVKDIFAIVKIWIQNYRTRKQLKELPESLYDDLGIDRNMMKKESERPFWD' A
#
# COMPACT_ATOMS: atom_id res chain seq x y z
N MET A 1 26.39 -3.42 2.69
CA MET A 1 25.30 -2.43 2.80
C MET A 1 25.00 -1.92 1.40
N ASN A 2 23.94 -2.43 0.74
CA ASN A 2 23.19 -1.82 -0.38
C ASN A 2 22.28 -2.90 -0.97
N GLU A 3 21.30 -3.39 -0.20
CA GLU A 3 20.33 -4.42 -0.64
C GLU A 3 18.88 -4.01 -0.41
N LEU A 4 18.63 -2.76 0.03
CA LEU A 4 17.30 -2.28 0.40
C LEU A 4 16.64 -1.38 -0.67
N LEU A 5 17.08 -1.48 -1.92
CA LEU A 5 16.39 -0.84 -3.05
C LEU A 5 15.85 -1.85 -4.07
N ASN A 6 15.53 -3.08 -3.63
CA ASN A 6 14.74 -3.99 -4.44
C ASN A 6 13.25 -3.68 -4.26
N LYS A 7 12.81 -2.66 -4.97
CA LYS A 7 11.41 -2.25 -5.11
C LYS A 7 10.63 -3.44 -5.69
N PRO A 8 9.49 -3.87 -5.14
CA PRO A 8 8.75 -4.97 -5.74
C PRO A 8 8.24 -4.53 -7.11
N GLU A 9 8.70 -5.23 -8.15
CA GLU A 9 8.12 -5.27 -9.50
C GLU A 9 6.64 -5.68 -9.42
N ARG A 10 5.75 -4.77 -9.03
CA ARG A 10 4.33 -5.13 -8.74
C ARG A 10 3.30 -4.51 -9.66
N TYR A 11 3.70 -3.78 -10.70
CA TYR A 11 2.74 -3.10 -11.58
C TYR A 11 2.91 -3.37 -13.09
N ASP A 12 3.97 -4.06 -13.53
CA ASP A 12 4.37 -3.97 -14.95
C ASP A 12 3.70 -4.96 -15.93
N SER A 13 2.64 -5.71 -15.55
CA SER A 13 2.06 -6.70 -16.48
C SER A 13 0.53 -6.84 -16.51
N VAL A 14 -0.21 -5.85 -16.02
CA VAL A 14 -1.67 -6.01 -15.80
C VAL A 14 -2.52 -5.37 -16.91
N LEU A 15 -1.96 -5.01 -18.07
CA LEU A 15 -2.77 -4.49 -19.19
C LEU A 15 -2.76 -5.47 -20.36
N SER A 16 -3.74 -6.37 -20.33
CA SER A 16 -4.01 -7.34 -21.40
C SER A 16 -5.02 -6.77 -22.41
N ASN A 17 -4.80 -6.96 -23.72
CA ASN A 17 -5.58 -6.37 -24.81
C ASN A 17 -6.99 -6.98 -25.05
N SER A 18 -7.63 -7.58 -24.04
CA SER A 18 -8.99 -8.12 -24.16
C SER A 18 -9.95 -7.41 -23.18
N PRO A 19 -11.16 -7.01 -23.61
CA PRO A 19 -12.08 -6.27 -22.74
C PRO A 19 -12.47 -7.04 -21.46
N ARG A 20 -12.46 -8.39 -21.50
CA ARG A 20 -12.72 -9.23 -20.32
C ARG A 20 -11.53 -9.29 -19.36
N THR A 21 -10.29 -9.15 -19.84
CA THR A 21 -9.10 -9.08 -18.99
C THR A 21 -8.94 -7.68 -18.42
N ILE A 22 -9.17 -6.61 -19.20
CA ILE A 22 -9.16 -5.22 -18.72
C ILE A 22 -10.08 -5.01 -17.51
N VAL A 23 -11.31 -5.57 -17.55
CA VAL A 23 -12.22 -5.46 -16.40
C VAL A 23 -11.66 -6.17 -15.17
N LYS A 24 -11.11 -7.38 -15.32
CA LYS A 24 -10.48 -8.13 -14.22
C LYS A 24 -9.25 -7.40 -13.66
N ASP A 25 -8.48 -6.80 -14.54
CA ASP A 25 -7.26 -6.04 -14.25
C ASP A 25 -7.58 -4.78 -13.43
N ILE A 26 -8.63 -4.04 -13.82
CA ILE A 26 -9.16 -2.91 -13.05
C ILE A 26 -9.68 -3.37 -11.68
N PHE A 27 -10.41 -4.48 -11.61
CA PHE A 27 -10.88 -5.03 -10.33
C PHE A 27 -9.72 -5.40 -9.39
N ALA A 28 -8.62 -5.92 -9.92
CA ALA A 28 -7.43 -6.24 -9.14
C ALA A 28 -6.80 -4.97 -8.54
N ILE A 29 -6.67 -3.91 -9.35
CA ILE A 29 -6.17 -2.60 -8.91
C ILE A 29 -7.08 -1.98 -7.83
N VAL A 30 -8.39 -1.96 -8.06
CA VAL A 30 -9.37 -1.44 -7.09
C VAL A 30 -9.33 -2.23 -5.78
N LYS A 31 -9.12 -3.55 -5.83
CA LYS A 31 -8.98 -4.37 -4.62
C LYS A 31 -7.75 -3.98 -3.81
N ILE A 32 -6.63 -3.69 -4.47
CA ILE A 32 -5.40 -3.21 -3.82
C ILE A 32 -5.66 -1.85 -3.16
N TRP A 33 -6.33 -0.94 -3.87
CA TRP A 33 -6.70 0.38 -3.33
C TRP A 33 -7.57 0.29 -2.08
N ILE A 34 -8.58 -0.58 -2.07
CA ILE A 34 -9.43 -0.81 -0.89
C ILE A 34 -8.60 -1.37 0.27
N GLN A 35 -7.69 -2.30 0.00
CA GLN A 35 -6.81 -2.87 1.01
C GLN A 35 -5.90 -1.79 1.61
N ASN A 36 -5.23 -1.01 0.76
CA ASN A 36 -4.35 0.09 1.16
C ASN A 36 -5.11 1.13 1.99
N TYR A 37 -6.33 1.49 1.57
CA TYR A 37 -7.19 2.40 2.33
C TYR A 37 -7.49 1.87 3.74
N ARG A 38 -7.88 0.60 3.86
CA ARG A 38 -8.18 -0.03 5.16
C ARG A 38 -6.95 -0.07 6.06
N THR A 39 -5.82 -0.55 5.55
CA THR A 39 -4.59 -0.69 6.33
C THR A 39 -4.04 0.68 6.76
N ARG A 40 -4.07 1.70 5.89
CA ARG A 40 -3.62 3.06 6.24
C ARG A 40 -4.57 3.79 7.18
N LYS A 41 -5.88 3.54 7.08
CA LYS A 41 -6.86 4.03 8.06
C LYS A 41 -6.62 3.41 9.44
N GLN A 42 -6.37 2.10 9.51
CA GLN A 42 -6.03 1.41 10.75
C GLN A 42 -4.73 1.92 11.36
N LEU A 43 -3.72 2.24 10.53
CA LEU A 43 -2.48 2.88 10.96
C LEU A 43 -2.72 4.26 11.56
N LYS A 44 -3.61 5.07 10.96
CA LYS A 44 -3.99 6.39 11.46
C LYS A 44 -4.72 6.31 12.82
N GLU A 45 -5.49 5.26 13.03
CA GLU A 45 -6.24 5.01 14.26
C GLU A 45 -5.42 4.24 15.33
N LEU A 46 -4.18 3.86 15.03
CA LEU A 46 -3.35 3.06 15.92
C LEU A 46 -2.92 3.90 17.15
N PRO A 47 -3.02 3.35 18.39
CA PRO A 47 -2.61 4.05 19.60
C PRO A 47 -1.13 4.41 19.62
N GLU A 48 -0.78 5.57 20.19
CA GLU A 48 0.63 5.99 20.24
C GLU A 48 1.52 5.04 21.04
N SER A 49 0.97 4.37 22.05
CA SER A 49 1.70 3.39 22.87
C SER A 49 2.18 2.17 22.09
N LEU A 50 1.50 1.83 20.99
CA LEU A 50 1.89 0.71 20.13
C LEU A 50 3.07 1.05 19.21
N TYR A 51 3.37 2.33 19.00
CA TYR A 51 4.53 2.74 18.22
C TYR A 51 5.83 2.37 18.91
N ASP A 52 5.87 2.53 20.24
CA ASP A 52 7.02 2.18 21.07
C ASP A 52 7.26 0.66 21.08
N ASP A 53 6.18 -0.14 21.14
CA ASP A 53 6.26 -1.60 21.08
C ASP A 53 6.76 -2.13 19.73
N LEU A 54 6.45 -1.44 18.64
CA LEU A 54 6.89 -1.79 17.29
C LEU A 54 8.27 -1.23 16.95
N GLY A 55 8.80 -0.30 17.76
CA GLY A 55 10.08 0.37 17.51
C GLY A 55 10.07 1.25 16.25
N ILE A 56 8.91 1.77 15.85
CA ILE A 56 8.72 2.51 14.59
C ILE A 56 8.59 4.01 14.89
N ASP A 57 9.30 4.84 14.13
CA ASP A 57 9.25 6.29 14.27
C ASP A 57 7.87 6.87 13.93
N ARG A 58 7.38 7.78 14.79
CA ARG A 58 6.07 8.43 14.65
C ARG A 58 5.93 9.18 13.33
N ASN A 59 6.98 9.86 12.87
CA ASN A 59 6.92 10.60 11.61
C ASN A 59 6.84 9.66 10.40
N MET A 60 7.50 8.49 10.48
CA MET A 60 7.41 7.47 9.44
C MET A 60 5.99 6.90 9.33
N MET A 61 5.33 6.58 10.45
CA MET A 61 3.96 6.07 10.41
C MET A 61 2.94 7.12 9.98
N LYS A 62 3.08 8.35 10.45
CA LYS A 62 2.23 9.45 9.99
C LYS A 62 2.35 9.62 8.47
N LYS A 63 3.59 9.66 7.96
CA LYS A 63 3.87 9.78 6.53
C LYS A 63 3.27 8.63 5.73
N GLU A 64 3.35 7.38 6.21
CA GLU A 64 2.77 6.22 5.51
C GLU A 64 1.23 6.21 5.59
N SER A 65 0.65 6.63 6.72
CA SER A 65 -0.81 6.73 6.89
C SER A 65 -1.44 7.81 6.00
N GLU A 66 -0.69 8.86 5.69
CA GLU A 66 -1.13 9.99 4.85
C GLU A 66 -0.95 9.70 3.35
N ARG A 67 -0.32 8.58 2.96
CA ARG A 67 -0.13 8.27 1.54
C ARG A 67 -1.46 8.00 0.84
N PRO A 68 -1.65 8.55 -0.38
CA PRO A 68 -2.87 8.32 -1.15
C PRO A 68 -3.05 6.84 -1.46
N PHE A 69 -4.25 6.31 -1.25
CA PHE A 69 -4.54 4.86 -1.36
C PHE A 69 -4.27 4.25 -2.73
N TRP A 70 -4.13 5.08 -3.77
CA TRP A 70 -3.88 4.70 -5.16
C TRP A 70 -2.39 4.60 -5.54
N ASP A 71 -1.49 4.88 -4.60
CA ASP A 71 -0.03 4.67 -4.71
C ASP A 71 0.33 3.17 -4.67
#